data_AF-A0A9D2E565-F1
#
_entry.id   AF-A0A9D2E565-F1
#
_cell.length_a   1.000
_cell.length_b   1.000
_cell.length_c   1.000
_cell.angle_alpha   90.00
_cell.angle_beta   90.00
_cell.angle_gamma   90.00
#
_symmetry.space_group_name_H-M   'P 1'
#
loop_
_entity.id
_entity.type
_entity.pdbx_description
1 polymer ?
#
loop_
_entity_poly.entity_id
_entity_poly.type
_entity_poly.pdbx_seq_one_letter_code
_entity_poly.pdbx_strand_id
1 'polypeptide(L)'
;MKRLLSILLSAALLAGCADLRLLPGGPSPAPSAAPEATEAPARVLAVWDEGGALSQALALYAGEQGVQVEQAADAASAALAVSAVQPAADSALDLSQQGELVQGIAGALTGGQEGCFGLPLAGSTYGYLADRARLTALLGAEFDPADLQKASASEWQDFTGALDGWLAKPAETAVTLNGKEYTLPAEKPAELAATEAVFTVAAEDRFTGPVLAPVLGTCYKTAEEAAAGGRTDAELTGALNSLWTLLTDEAASLAGAGENGAAPDRAGAREAFAGGKALFYRASASEAALTGLAAEDTVVVPLKFTFDDTDLHGGFSLEELSRLVVSSGGWVCIPAGAEESQRTEACAFLLWLYASETGRQLMGGSETPEGLPDLSAALSAETLEAIDAAGDELAALTQFTTAGRRAFTGAVLAALP
;
A
#
# COMPACT_ATOMS: atom_id res chain seq x y z
N MET A 1 26.97 -22.36 -13.54
CA MET A 1 27.34 -21.01 -14.03
C MET A 1 28.04 -20.18 -12.95
N LYS A 2 29.11 -20.73 -12.35
CA LYS A 2 29.86 -20.20 -11.21
C LYS A 2 31.12 -19.39 -11.63
N ARG A 3 31.09 -18.69 -12.79
CA ARG A 3 32.31 -18.03 -13.34
C ARG A 3 32.16 -16.58 -13.84
N LEU A 4 30.98 -15.95 -13.74
CA LEU A 4 30.83 -14.51 -13.98
C LEU A 4 30.62 -13.68 -12.71
N LEU A 5 30.58 -14.35 -11.55
CA LEU A 5 30.72 -13.74 -10.22
C LEU A 5 32.10 -13.06 -10.02
N SER A 6 33.06 -13.22 -10.95
CA SER A 6 34.44 -12.74 -10.81
C SER A 6 34.81 -11.54 -11.69
N ILE A 7 33.89 -11.01 -12.51
CA ILE A 7 34.20 -9.84 -13.38
C ILE A 7 33.48 -8.56 -12.92
N LEU A 8 32.30 -8.63 -12.30
CA LEU A 8 31.63 -7.44 -11.75
C LEU A 8 32.14 -7.02 -10.36
N LEU A 9 32.80 -7.94 -9.65
CA LEU A 9 33.59 -7.65 -8.44
C LEU A 9 34.81 -6.73 -8.75
N SER A 10 35.16 -6.57 -10.03
CA SER A 10 36.30 -5.78 -10.51
C SER A 10 35.99 -4.30 -10.75
N ALA A 11 34.77 -3.82 -10.48
CA ALA A 11 34.45 -2.38 -10.53
C ALA A 11 34.07 -1.78 -9.15
N ALA A 12 34.29 -2.55 -8.07
CA ALA A 12 34.66 -1.99 -6.76
C ALA A 12 35.97 -1.14 -6.82
N LEU A 13 36.59 -1.03 -8.01
CA LEU A 13 37.78 -0.23 -8.35
C LEU A 13 37.51 1.23 -8.74
N LEU A 14 36.26 1.72 -8.73
CA LEU A 14 35.96 3.17 -8.87
C LEU A 14 35.69 3.87 -7.52
N ALA A 15 35.63 3.11 -6.43
CA ALA A 15 35.75 3.65 -5.08
C ALA A 15 37.25 3.89 -4.78
N GLY A 16 37.72 5.11 -5.04
CA GLY A 16 39.03 5.58 -4.55
C GLY A 16 40.05 5.92 -5.63
N CYS A 17 39.73 6.88 -6.52
CA CYS A 17 40.78 7.64 -7.20
C CYS A 17 41.41 8.64 -6.21
N ALA A 18 42.25 8.14 -5.31
CA ALA A 18 43.26 8.94 -4.62
C ALA A 18 44.61 8.69 -5.31
N ASP A 19 45.15 9.76 -5.88
CA ASP A 19 46.53 9.99 -6.33
C ASP A 19 47.49 8.80 -6.44
N LEU A 20 47.78 8.38 -7.68
CA LEU A 20 49.02 7.67 -8.02
C LEU A 20 49.82 8.46 -9.05
N ARG A 21 50.55 9.48 -8.57
CA ARG A 21 51.67 10.09 -9.30
C ARG A 21 52.90 9.18 -9.19
N LEU A 22 53.25 8.52 -10.29
CA LEU A 22 54.56 7.87 -10.47
C LEU A 22 55.45 8.82 -11.28
N LEU A 23 56.45 9.47 -10.64
CA LEU A 23 57.73 9.94 -11.20
C LEU A 23 58.63 10.51 -10.06
N PRO A 24 59.98 10.52 -10.19
CA PRO A 24 60.93 10.62 -9.08
C PRO A 24 61.16 12.04 -8.55
N GLY A 25 61.55 12.11 -7.28
CA GLY A 25 61.56 13.32 -6.45
C GLY A 25 62.47 14.48 -6.91
N GLY A 26 61.94 15.67 -6.66
CA GLY A 26 62.65 16.96 -6.59
C GLY A 26 62.05 17.80 -5.44
N PRO A 27 62.80 18.77 -4.88
CA PRO A 27 62.42 19.45 -3.65
C PRO A 27 61.14 20.29 -3.80
N SER A 28 60.31 20.22 -2.76
CA SER A 28 59.02 20.91 -2.60
C SER A 28 59.14 22.43 -2.76
N PRO A 29 58.36 23.06 -3.65
CA PRO A 29 58.00 24.47 -3.52
C PRO A 29 56.79 24.62 -2.57
N ALA A 30 56.74 25.76 -1.88
CA ALA A 30 55.76 26.16 -0.88
C ALA A 30 54.29 26.02 -1.35
N PRO A 31 53.32 25.87 -0.41
CA PRO A 31 51.92 25.66 -0.77
C PRO A 31 51.37 26.88 -1.50
N SER A 32 51.08 26.72 -2.79
CA SER A 32 50.19 27.61 -3.53
C SER A 32 48.77 27.33 -3.07
N ALA A 33 48.01 28.40 -2.80
CA ALA A 33 46.62 28.34 -2.36
C ALA A 33 45.81 27.37 -3.25
N ALA A 34 45.10 26.44 -2.61
CA ALA A 34 44.13 25.57 -3.28
C ALA A 34 43.02 26.44 -3.88
N PRO A 35 42.56 26.16 -5.11
CA PRO A 35 41.37 26.82 -5.63
C PRO A 35 40.18 26.46 -4.74
N GLU A 36 39.38 27.47 -4.39
CA GLU A 36 38.11 27.29 -3.68
C GLU A 36 37.28 26.24 -4.41
N ALA A 37 36.83 25.21 -3.67
CA ALA A 37 35.94 24.19 -4.19
C ALA A 37 34.62 24.86 -4.58
N THR A 38 34.37 24.94 -5.88
CA THR A 38 33.06 25.30 -6.41
C THR A 38 32.05 24.29 -5.87
N GLU A 39 31.09 24.74 -5.07
CA GLU A 39 29.96 23.92 -4.61
C GLU A 39 29.33 23.24 -5.83
N ALA A 40 29.28 21.90 -5.82
CA ALA A 40 28.58 21.14 -6.83
C ALA A 40 27.10 21.57 -6.84
N PRO A 41 26.45 21.67 -8.01
CA PRO A 41 25.05 22.04 -8.07
C PRO A 41 24.21 21.08 -7.22
N ALA A 42 23.26 21.62 -6.45
CA ALA A 42 22.35 20.83 -5.64
C ALA A 42 21.59 19.84 -6.55
N ARG A 43 21.70 18.54 -6.24
CA ARG A 43 20.96 17.49 -6.94
C ARG A 43 19.55 17.46 -6.35
N VAL A 44 18.56 17.71 -7.20
CA VAL A 44 17.15 17.75 -6.82
C VAL A 44 16.42 16.66 -7.60
N LEU A 45 15.51 15.94 -6.94
CA LEU A 45 14.60 14.98 -7.55
C LEU A 45 13.16 15.38 -7.25
N ALA A 46 12.43 15.82 -8.28
CA ALA A 46 11.01 16.13 -8.16
C ALA A 46 10.17 14.85 -8.28
N VAL A 47 9.38 14.52 -7.26
CA VAL A 47 8.63 13.27 -7.18
C VAL A 47 7.14 13.54 -7.05
N TRP A 48 6.33 12.82 -7.83
CA TRP A 48 4.91 12.67 -7.60
C TRP A 48 4.64 11.29 -6.97
N ASP A 49 4.45 11.28 -5.66
CA ASP A 49 4.08 10.10 -4.88
C ASP A 49 2.95 10.44 -3.91
N GLU A 50 1.74 10.51 -4.43
CA GLU A 50 0.53 10.87 -3.66
C GLU A 50 0.19 9.83 -2.59
N GLY A 51 0.44 8.55 -2.88
CA GLY A 51 0.25 7.45 -1.93
C GLY A 51 1.32 7.41 -0.84
N GLY A 52 2.49 8.01 -1.10
CA GLY A 52 3.65 7.91 -0.22
C GLY A 52 4.34 6.55 -0.28
N ALA A 53 4.12 5.76 -1.33
CA ALA A 53 4.65 4.41 -1.51
C ALA A 53 6.18 4.34 -1.47
N LEU A 54 6.85 5.43 -1.87
CA LEU A 54 8.29 5.57 -1.90
C LEU A 54 8.85 6.46 -0.78
N SER A 55 8.01 6.99 0.13
CA SER A 55 8.42 7.98 1.13
C SER A 55 9.67 7.58 1.92
N GLN A 56 9.70 6.33 2.42
CA GLN A 56 10.84 5.81 3.18
C GLN A 56 12.08 5.61 2.29
N ALA A 57 11.89 5.09 1.08
CA ALA A 57 12.96 4.88 0.11
C ALA A 57 13.58 6.20 -0.34
N LEU A 58 12.77 7.21 -0.60
CA LEU A 58 13.20 8.55 -0.98
C LEU A 58 13.95 9.24 0.16
N ALA A 59 13.47 9.11 1.40
CA ALA A 59 14.15 9.68 2.57
C ALA A 59 15.55 9.05 2.78
N LEU A 60 15.66 7.72 2.65
CA LEU A 60 16.93 7.02 2.76
C LEU A 60 17.87 7.36 1.60
N TYR A 61 17.36 7.37 0.36
CA TYR A 61 18.12 7.77 -0.81
C TYR A 61 18.66 9.21 -0.69
N ALA A 62 17.81 10.15 -0.27
CA ALA A 62 18.18 11.54 -0.03
C ALA A 62 19.32 11.66 0.98
N GLY A 63 19.22 10.92 2.09
CA GLY A 63 20.25 10.88 3.13
C GLY A 63 21.57 10.24 2.68
N GLU A 64 21.51 9.14 1.93
CA GLU A 64 22.71 8.41 1.47
C GLU A 64 23.42 9.12 0.31
N GLN A 65 22.67 9.74 -0.60
CA GLN A 65 23.20 10.28 -1.86
C GLN A 65 23.32 11.81 -1.87
N GLY A 66 22.86 12.49 -0.81
CA GLY A 66 22.88 13.95 -0.70
C GLY A 66 21.98 14.63 -1.74
N VAL A 67 20.83 14.02 -2.03
CA VAL A 67 19.85 14.50 -3.02
C VAL A 67 18.68 15.14 -2.28
N GLN A 68 18.24 16.31 -2.73
CA GLN A 68 17.02 16.93 -2.24
C GLN A 68 15.82 16.34 -2.96
N VAL A 69 14.88 15.76 -2.22
CA VAL A 69 13.62 15.26 -2.76
C VAL A 69 12.53 16.31 -2.55
N GLU A 70 11.83 16.66 -3.61
CA GLU A 70 10.74 17.65 -3.59
C GLU A 70 9.46 17.03 -4.14
N GLN A 71 8.31 17.36 -3.55
CA GLN A 71 7.02 16.93 -4.09
C GLN A 71 6.67 17.78 -5.32
N ALA A 72 6.40 17.12 -6.45
CA ALA A 72 5.89 17.77 -7.65
C ALA A 72 4.43 18.22 -7.49
N ALA A 73 4.00 19.17 -8.30
CA ALA A 73 2.60 19.65 -8.28
C ALA A 73 1.61 18.64 -8.88
N ASP A 74 2.07 17.85 -9.84
CA ASP A 74 1.32 16.80 -10.53
C ASP A 74 2.28 15.75 -11.11
N ALA A 75 1.73 14.62 -11.58
CA ALA A 75 2.52 13.55 -12.18
C ALA A 75 3.28 13.99 -13.45
N ALA A 76 2.73 14.92 -14.23
CA ALA A 76 3.31 15.34 -15.51
C ALA A 76 4.55 16.24 -15.35
N SER A 77 4.59 17.02 -14.26
CA SER A 77 5.71 17.91 -13.90
C SER A 77 6.81 17.19 -13.11
N ALA A 78 6.59 15.95 -12.68
CA ALA A 78 7.55 15.18 -11.90
C ALA A 78 8.71 14.60 -12.74
N ALA A 79 9.82 14.35 -12.08
CA ALA A 79 10.93 13.55 -12.60
C ALA A 79 10.71 12.05 -12.39
N LEU A 80 9.97 11.72 -11.34
CA LEU A 80 9.61 10.36 -10.96
C LEU A 80 8.15 10.39 -10.52
N ALA A 81 7.32 9.48 -11.03
CA ALA A 81 5.92 9.39 -10.66
C ALA A 81 5.56 7.96 -10.23
N VAL A 82 4.71 7.86 -9.22
CA VAL A 82 4.06 6.62 -8.80
C VAL A 82 2.63 6.61 -9.33
N SER A 83 2.21 5.47 -9.87
CA SER A 83 0.87 5.22 -10.41
C SER A 83 0.34 3.88 -9.94
N ALA A 84 -0.98 3.77 -9.72
CA ALA A 84 -1.62 2.49 -9.43
C ALA A 84 -1.61 1.55 -10.66
N VAL A 85 -1.73 2.13 -11.86
CA VAL A 85 -1.81 1.40 -13.14
C VAL A 85 -0.48 1.49 -13.89
N GLN A 86 -0.16 0.46 -14.67
CA GLN A 86 1.03 0.44 -15.52
C GLN A 86 0.99 1.63 -16.51
N PRO A 87 2.01 2.49 -16.53
CA PRO A 87 2.01 3.67 -17.40
C PRO A 87 2.04 3.29 -18.89
N ALA A 88 1.35 4.09 -19.69
CA ALA A 88 1.30 3.95 -21.14
C ALA A 88 2.46 4.69 -21.84
N ALA A 89 2.73 4.32 -23.08
CA ALA A 89 3.88 4.80 -23.87
C ALA A 89 3.90 6.33 -24.14
N ASP A 90 2.74 6.98 -24.09
CA ASP A 90 2.58 8.41 -24.27
C ASP A 90 2.76 9.21 -22.97
N SER A 91 2.64 8.55 -21.81
CA SER A 91 2.72 9.17 -20.49
C SER A 91 4.11 9.06 -19.84
N ALA A 92 4.87 8.00 -20.15
CA ALA A 92 6.14 7.68 -19.51
C ALA A 92 7.24 7.34 -20.52
N LEU A 93 8.50 7.50 -20.11
CA LEU A 93 9.65 7.09 -20.90
C LEU A 93 9.80 5.58 -20.94
N ASP A 94 10.28 5.08 -22.08
CA ASP A 94 10.69 3.69 -22.21
C ASP A 94 12.01 3.44 -21.47
N LEU A 95 11.91 2.82 -20.30
CA LEU A 95 12.99 2.38 -19.42
C LEU A 95 13.89 1.33 -20.07
N SER A 96 13.38 0.58 -21.07
CA SER A 96 14.20 -0.35 -21.85
C SER A 96 15.17 0.36 -22.81
N GLN A 97 14.93 1.63 -23.09
CA GLN A 97 15.79 2.51 -23.88
C GLN A 97 16.65 3.45 -23.02
N GLN A 98 16.52 3.36 -21.70
CA GLN A 98 17.42 4.08 -20.78
C GLN A 98 18.70 3.25 -20.57
N GLY A 99 19.75 3.87 -20.02
CA GLY A 99 21.09 3.28 -19.95
C GLY A 99 21.14 1.82 -19.47
N GLU A 100 22.20 1.09 -19.86
CA GLU A 100 22.28 -0.39 -19.81
C GLU A 100 21.81 -1.03 -18.49
N LEU A 101 22.08 -0.41 -17.34
CA LEU A 101 21.67 -0.94 -16.03
C LEU A 101 20.15 -0.84 -15.81
N VAL A 102 19.52 0.28 -16.21
CA VAL A 102 18.06 0.46 -16.10
C VAL A 102 17.35 -0.47 -17.07
N GLN A 103 17.87 -0.60 -18.30
CA GLN A 103 17.40 -1.59 -19.26
C GLN A 103 17.47 -3.02 -18.70
N GLY A 104 18.56 -3.37 -18.03
CA GLY A 104 18.72 -4.69 -17.40
C GLY A 104 17.67 -4.97 -16.32
N ILE A 105 17.36 -3.97 -15.49
CA ILE A 105 16.31 -4.07 -14.46
C ILE A 105 14.92 -4.17 -15.09
N ALA A 106 14.62 -3.31 -16.06
CA ALA A 106 13.38 -3.33 -16.84
C ALA A 106 13.14 -4.73 -17.43
N GLY A 107 14.13 -5.27 -18.16
CA GLY A 107 14.02 -6.61 -18.75
C GLY A 107 13.85 -7.72 -17.71
N ALA A 108 14.50 -7.63 -16.55
CA ALA A 108 14.38 -8.62 -15.49
C ALA A 108 13.00 -8.62 -14.82
N LEU A 109 12.39 -7.45 -14.62
CA LEU A 109 11.12 -7.30 -13.89
C LEU A 109 9.88 -7.44 -14.78
N THR A 110 9.97 -7.10 -16.07
CA THR A 110 8.83 -7.18 -17.00
C THR A 110 8.88 -8.40 -17.93
N GLY A 111 9.86 -9.28 -17.75
CA GLY A 111 9.99 -10.49 -18.58
C GLY A 111 10.44 -10.21 -20.03
N GLY A 112 11.09 -9.07 -20.26
CA GLY A 112 11.69 -8.73 -21.57
C GLY A 112 10.71 -8.38 -22.67
N GLN A 113 9.51 -7.90 -22.34
CA GLN A 113 8.55 -7.35 -23.31
C GLN A 113 9.13 -6.11 -24.01
N GLU A 114 8.72 -5.85 -25.26
CA GLU A 114 9.06 -4.61 -25.97
C GLU A 114 8.34 -3.42 -25.32
N GLY A 115 9.10 -2.39 -24.94
CA GLY A 115 8.59 -1.21 -24.23
C GLY A 115 8.41 -1.47 -22.73
N CYS A 116 9.14 -0.72 -21.90
CA CYS A 116 8.98 -0.75 -20.45
C CYS A 116 8.71 0.66 -19.94
N PHE A 117 7.46 1.00 -19.70
CA PHE A 117 7.06 2.36 -19.32
C PHE A 117 6.90 2.56 -17.80
N GLY A 118 7.21 1.53 -17.02
CA GLY A 118 7.24 1.58 -15.57
C GLY A 118 7.83 0.30 -14.98
N LEU A 119 8.32 0.40 -13.74
CA LEU A 119 8.80 -0.75 -12.96
C LEU A 119 7.77 -1.08 -11.87
N PRO A 120 7.47 -2.37 -11.64
CA PRO A 120 6.51 -2.75 -10.62
C PRO A 120 7.09 -2.48 -9.24
N LEU A 121 6.28 -1.87 -8.38
CA LEU A 121 6.59 -1.74 -6.97
C LEU A 121 6.20 -3.02 -6.23
N ALA A 122 6.83 -3.26 -5.08
CA ALA A 122 6.59 -4.47 -4.30
C ALA A 122 5.15 -4.50 -3.82
N GLY A 123 4.50 -5.65 -3.99
CA GLY A 123 3.16 -5.85 -3.43
C GLY A 123 3.19 -5.72 -1.92
N SER A 124 2.04 -5.37 -1.36
CA SER A 124 1.84 -5.25 0.09
C SER A 124 0.54 -5.95 0.45
N THR A 125 0.46 -6.44 1.68
CA THR A 125 -0.80 -6.99 2.18
C THR A 125 -1.74 -5.87 2.57
N TYR A 126 -3.02 -6.02 2.23
CA TYR A 126 -4.08 -5.06 2.52
C TYR A 126 -5.08 -5.68 3.49
N GLY A 127 -5.47 -4.91 4.50
CA GLY A 127 -6.37 -5.34 5.55
C GLY A 127 -6.50 -4.30 6.65
N TYR A 128 -6.86 -4.72 7.86
CA TYR A 128 -6.85 -3.85 9.04
C TYR A 128 -5.50 -3.92 9.74
N LEU A 129 -4.80 -2.80 9.81
CA LEU A 129 -3.62 -2.61 10.63
C LEU A 129 -4.05 -2.40 12.09
N ALA A 130 -3.34 -3.02 13.01
CA ALA A 130 -3.53 -2.84 14.44
C ALA A 130 -2.19 -2.86 15.18
N ASP A 131 -2.13 -2.10 16.27
CA ASP A 131 -0.99 -2.11 17.20
C ASP A 131 -1.11 -3.30 18.15
N ARG A 132 -0.13 -4.21 18.09
CA ARG A 132 -0.05 -5.40 18.94
C ARG A 132 -0.16 -5.05 20.42
N ALA A 133 0.51 -3.99 20.89
CA ALA A 133 0.50 -3.62 22.29
C ALA A 133 -0.90 -3.18 22.75
N ARG A 134 -1.63 -2.42 21.92
CA ARG A 134 -3.02 -2.03 22.20
C ARG A 134 -3.97 -3.23 22.22
N LEU A 135 -3.79 -4.17 21.28
CA LEU A 135 -4.58 -5.42 21.27
C LEU A 135 -4.29 -6.28 22.51
N THR A 136 -3.03 -6.42 22.91
CA THR A 136 -2.66 -7.15 24.13
C THR A 136 -3.19 -6.46 25.39
N ALA A 137 -3.21 -5.12 25.44
CA ALA A 137 -3.83 -4.38 26.54
C ALA A 137 -5.36 -4.60 26.62
N LEU A 138 -6.03 -4.73 25.46
CA LEU A 138 -7.46 -4.97 25.36
C LEU A 138 -7.86 -6.43 25.69
N LEU A 139 -7.13 -7.40 25.14
CA LEU A 139 -7.52 -8.82 25.14
C LEU A 139 -6.70 -9.68 26.12
N GLY A 140 -5.70 -9.09 26.77
CA GLY A 140 -4.85 -9.72 27.77
C GLY A 140 -3.57 -10.33 27.20
N ALA A 141 -2.68 -10.74 28.10
CA ALA A 141 -1.34 -11.27 27.76
C ALA A 141 -1.36 -12.61 26.99
N GLU A 142 -2.46 -13.35 27.09
CA GLU A 142 -2.66 -14.64 26.39
C GLU A 142 -3.26 -14.47 24.97
N PHE A 143 -3.41 -13.21 24.52
CA PHE A 143 -3.90 -12.90 23.18
C PHE A 143 -2.87 -13.31 22.10
N ASP A 144 -3.35 -14.07 21.13
CA ASP A 144 -2.61 -14.39 19.90
C ASP A 144 -3.26 -13.63 18.72
N PRO A 145 -2.52 -12.76 18.00
CA PRO A 145 -3.02 -12.13 16.78
C PRO A 145 -3.59 -13.10 15.75
N ALA A 146 -3.11 -14.35 15.72
CA ALA A 146 -3.63 -15.37 14.82
C ALA A 146 -5.12 -15.67 15.05
N ASP A 147 -5.64 -15.51 16.27
CA ASP A 147 -7.05 -15.73 16.56
C ASP A 147 -7.92 -14.66 15.91
N LEU A 148 -7.45 -13.42 15.89
CA LEU A 148 -8.15 -12.32 15.23
C LEU A 148 -8.03 -12.43 13.69
N GLN A 149 -6.88 -12.88 13.19
CA GLN A 149 -6.68 -13.16 11.76
C GLN A 149 -7.54 -14.33 11.25
N LYS A 150 -7.76 -15.37 12.06
CA LYS A 150 -8.52 -16.57 11.68
C LYS A 150 -9.99 -16.55 12.11
N ALA A 151 -10.41 -15.55 12.90
CA ALA A 151 -11.80 -15.38 13.27
C ALA A 151 -12.71 -15.40 12.04
N SER A 152 -13.83 -16.08 12.16
CA SER A 152 -14.88 -16.06 11.14
C SER A 152 -15.47 -14.66 11.00
N ALA A 153 -16.16 -14.38 9.90
CA ALA A 153 -16.82 -13.08 9.72
C ALA A 153 -17.87 -12.81 10.81
N SER A 154 -18.59 -13.84 11.27
CA SER A 154 -19.55 -13.70 12.37
C SER A 154 -18.86 -13.33 13.68
N GLU A 155 -17.80 -14.03 14.05
CA GLU A 155 -17.02 -13.72 15.27
C GLU A 155 -16.41 -12.31 15.21
N TRP A 156 -15.93 -11.91 14.03
CA TRP A 156 -15.42 -10.55 13.80
C TRP A 156 -16.49 -9.49 14.02
N GLN A 157 -17.69 -9.67 13.47
CA GLN A 157 -18.80 -8.72 13.63
C GLN A 157 -19.29 -8.65 15.08
N ASP A 158 -19.40 -9.80 15.75
CA ASP A 158 -19.75 -9.84 17.16
C ASP A 158 -18.69 -9.11 18.00
N PHE A 159 -17.40 -9.31 17.68
CA PHE A 159 -16.29 -8.64 18.35
C PHE A 159 -16.29 -7.13 18.14
N THR A 160 -16.40 -6.64 16.90
CA THR A 160 -16.36 -5.20 16.58
C THR A 160 -17.61 -4.49 17.11
N GLY A 161 -18.78 -5.12 17.05
CA GLY A 161 -20.01 -4.62 17.67
C GLY A 161 -19.92 -4.56 19.20
N ALA A 162 -19.36 -5.59 19.84
CA ALA A 162 -19.11 -5.59 21.28
C ALA A 162 -18.10 -4.49 21.67
N LEU A 163 -17.06 -4.29 20.86
CA LEU A 163 -16.05 -3.26 21.08
C LEU A 163 -16.64 -1.85 20.97
N ASP A 164 -17.49 -1.58 19.97
CA ASP A 164 -18.18 -0.30 19.82
C ASP A 164 -19.06 0.02 21.04
N GLY A 165 -19.86 -0.97 21.50
CA GLY A 165 -20.65 -0.84 22.73
C GLY A 165 -19.78 -0.63 23.97
N TRP A 166 -18.65 -1.33 24.06
CA TRP A 166 -17.68 -1.19 25.15
C TRP A 166 -16.99 0.19 25.16
N LEU A 167 -16.66 0.76 24.00
CA LEU A 167 -16.08 2.10 23.89
C LEU A 167 -17.02 3.17 24.45
N ALA A 168 -18.33 3.03 24.20
CA ALA A 168 -19.35 3.92 24.75
C ALA A 168 -19.60 3.69 26.25
N LYS A 169 -19.57 2.43 26.69
CA LYS A 169 -19.80 2.05 28.09
C LYS A 169 -18.95 0.83 28.48
N PRO A 170 -17.73 1.06 29.00
CA PRO A 170 -16.84 -0.03 29.39
C PRO A 170 -17.47 -0.93 30.45
N ALA A 171 -17.47 -2.24 30.17
CA ALA A 171 -17.96 -3.28 31.05
C ALA A 171 -17.36 -4.62 30.62
N GLU A 172 -17.18 -5.56 31.55
CA GLU A 172 -16.70 -6.90 31.23
C GLU A 172 -17.62 -7.56 30.21
N THR A 173 -17.08 -7.86 29.04
CA THR A 173 -17.84 -8.39 27.91
C THR A 173 -17.06 -9.55 27.30
N ALA A 174 -17.67 -10.74 27.29
CA ALA A 174 -17.10 -11.91 26.66
C ALA A 174 -17.19 -11.77 25.13
N VAL A 175 -16.11 -12.09 24.44
CA VAL A 175 -16.01 -12.10 22.98
C VAL A 175 -15.31 -13.37 22.54
N THR A 176 -15.65 -13.87 21.36
CA THR A 176 -15.05 -15.10 20.82
C THR A 176 -14.29 -14.76 19.55
N LEU A 177 -13.04 -15.21 19.45
CA LEU A 177 -12.19 -15.05 18.28
C LEU A 177 -11.58 -16.42 17.94
N ASN A 178 -11.83 -16.92 16.73
CA ASN A 178 -11.32 -18.22 16.28
C ASN A 178 -11.67 -19.36 17.26
N GLY A 179 -12.90 -19.34 17.79
CA GLY A 179 -13.40 -20.30 18.78
C GLY A 179 -12.82 -20.17 20.20
N LYS A 180 -11.93 -19.20 20.45
CA LYS A 180 -11.36 -18.93 21.78
C LYS A 180 -12.07 -17.75 22.44
N GLU A 181 -12.42 -17.93 23.71
CA GLU A 181 -13.05 -16.89 24.51
C GLU A 181 -12.00 -15.91 25.04
N TYR A 182 -12.31 -14.63 24.88
CA TYR A 182 -11.60 -13.48 25.44
C TYR A 182 -12.58 -12.62 26.23
N THR A 183 -12.08 -11.71 27.06
CA THR A 183 -12.93 -10.82 27.85
C THR A 183 -12.40 -9.39 27.74
N LEU A 184 -13.24 -8.50 27.22
CA LEU A 184 -12.98 -7.07 27.27
C LEU A 184 -12.99 -6.61 28.73
N PRO A 185 -12.05 -5.76 29.18
CA PRO A 185 -11.91 -5.41 30.58
C PRO A 185 -13.06 -4.52 31.07
N ALA A 186 -13.31 -4.53 32.38
CA ALA A 186 -14.34 -3.70 33.02
C ALA A 186 -14.12 -2.20 32.81
N GLU A 187 -12.85 -1.79 32.75
CA GLU A 187 -12.42 -0.41 32.61
C GLU A 187 -11.50 -0.28 31.40
N LYS A 188 -11.47 0.91 30.81
CA LYS A 188 -10.62 1.20 29.65
C LYS A 188 -9.14 1.25 30.07
N PRO A 189 -8.27 0.41 29.49
CA PRO A 189 -6.83 0.47 29.76
C PRO A 189 -6.24 1.82 29.36
N ALA A 190 -5.13 2.21 29.99
CA ALA A 190 -4.48 3.50 29.75
C ALA A 190 -3.99 3.64 28.30
N GLU A 191 -3.56 2.53 27.69
CA GLU A 191 -3.10 2.40 26.32
C GLU A 191 -4.21 2.71 25.30
N LEU A 192 -5.47 2.60 25.70
CA LEU A 192 -6.66 2.82 24.88
C LEU A 192 -7.42 4.09 25.29
N ALA A 193 -6.83 4.94 26.14
CA ALA A 193 -7.49 6.14 26.65
C ALA A 193 -8.00 7.06 25.52
N ALA A 194 -7.21 7.19 24.45
CA ALA A 194 -7.53 8.01 23.28
C ALA A 194 -8.51 7.35 22.29
N THR A 195 -8.77 6.04 22.41
CA THR A 195 -9.55 5.28 21.42
C THR A 195 -11.01 5.68 21.46
N GLU A 196 -11.54 6.26 20.40
CA GLU A 196 -12.92 6.73 20.32
C GLU A 196 -13.79 5.84 19.42
N ALA A 197 -13.18 5.11 18.50
CA ALA A 197 -13.88 4.27 17.55
C ALA A 197 -13.12 2.96 17.28
N VAL A 198 -13.80 2.00 16.66
CA VAL A 198 -13.21 0.72 16.27
C VAL A 198 -12.29 0.91 15.06
N PHE A 199 -12.74 1.66 14.06
CA PHE A 199 -12.08 1.78 12.77
C PHE A 199 -11.62 3.20 12.47
N THR A 200 -10.61 3.31 11.62
CA THR A 200 -10.38 4.48 10.77
C THR A 200 -10.10 4.00 9.36
N VAL A 201 -10.62 4.73 8.38
CA VAL A 201 -10.57 4.41 6.96
C VAL A 201 -10.45 5.73 6.23
N ALA A 202 -9.46 5.85 5.34
CA ALA A 202 -9.32 7.01 4.48
C ALA A 202 -10.48 7.05 3.48
N ALA A 203 -11.02 8.22 3.19
CA ALA A 203 -12.08 8.40 2.19
C ALA A 203 -11.66 7.82 0.83
N GLU A 204 -10.41 8.05 0.47
CA GLU A 204 -9.75 7.60 -0.74
C GLU A 204 -9.57 6.09 -0.78
N ASP A 205 -9.58 5.40 0.36
CA ASP A 205 -9.43 3.94 0.44
C ASP A 205 -10.78 3.24 0.68
N ARG A 206 -11.88 4.00 0.82
CA ARG A 206 -13.15 3.47 1.29
C ARG A 206 -13.78 2.49 0.30
N PHE A 207 -13.64 2.75 -0.99
CA PHE A 207 -14.23 1.98 -2.09
C PHE A 207 -13.19 1.42 -3.09
N THR A 208 -11.91 1.46 -2.74
CA THR A 208 -10.81 1.12 -3.67
C THR A 208 -10.74 -0.33 -4.07
N GLY A 209 -10.09 -0.56 -5.22
CA GLY A 209 -9.83 -1.86 -5.81
C GLY A 209 -9.54 -3.04 -4.83
N PRO A 210 -8.60 -2.93 -3.88
CA PRO A 210 -8.28 -4.03 -2.98
C PRO A 210 -9.47 -4.53 -2.13
N VAL A 211 -10.42 -3.66 -1.76
CA VAL A 211 -11.62 -4.07 -1.02
C VAL A 211 -12.58 -4.90 -1.88
N LEU A 212 -12.51 -4.75 -3.20
CA LEU A 212 -13.30 -5.51 -4.17
C LEU A 212 -12.68 -6.87 -4.49
N ALA A 213 -11.40 -7.10 -4.22
CA ALA A 213 -10.72 -8.33 -4.63
C ALA A 213 -11.42 -9.61 -4.12
N PRO A 214 -11.87 -9.71 -2.84
CA PRO A 214 -12.62 -10.88 -2.37
C PRO A 214 -13.99 -11.02 -3.03
N VAL A 215 -14.65 -9.90 -3.37
CA VAL A 215 -15.94 -9.89 -4.10
C VAL A 215 -15.75 -10.39 -5.52
N LEU A 216 -14.77 -9.87 -6.25
CA LEU A 216 -14.42 -10.36 -7.59
C LEU A 216 -14.00 -11.83 -7.53
N GLY A 217 -13.29 -12.22 -6.48
CA GLY A 217 -12.83 -13.59 -6.25
C GLY A 217 -13.97 -14.59 -6.07
N THR A 218 -15.17 -14.14 -5.68
CA THR A 218 -16.35 -15.03 -5.67
C THR A 218 -16.78 -15.43 -7.07
N CYS A 219 -16.40 -14.70 -8.12
CA CYS A 219 -16.83 -14.93 -9.50
C CYS A 219 -15.69 -15.21 -10.49
N TYR A 220 -14.46 -14.78 -10.19
CA TYR A 220 -13.32 -14.79 -11.10
C TYR A 220 -12.07 -15.36 -10.41
N LYS A 221 -11.25 -16.10 -11.14
CA LYS A 221 -9.97 -16.65 -10.65
C LYS A 221 -8.78 -15.76 -10.93
N THR A 222 -8.85 -14.96 -11.99
CA THR A 222 -7.76 -14.09 -12.42
C THR A 222 -8.27 -12.69 -12.72
N ALA A 223 -7.35 -11.73 -12.73
CA ALA A 223 -7.68 -10.34 -13.00
C ALA A 223 -8.16 -10.16 -14.46
N GLU A 224 -7.62 -10.95 -15.41
CA GLU A 224 -8.08 -10.95 -16.81
C GLU A 224 -9.51 -11.49 -16.96
N GLU A 225 -9.90 -12.50 -16.18
CA GLU A 225 -11.28 -12.98 -16.16
C GLU A 225 -12.22 -11.91 -15.60
N ALA A 226 -11.82 -11.22 -14.53
CA ALA A 226 -12.59 -10.12 -13.95
C ALA A 226 -12.74 -8.95 -14.95
N ALA A 227 -11.69 -8.62 -15.70
CA ALA A 227 -11.72 -7.58 -16.73
C ALA A 227 -12.52 -7.99 -17.99
N ALA A 228 -12.57 -9.28 -18.31
CA ALA A 228 -13.38 -9.80 -19.42
C ALA A 228 -14.87 -9.86 -19.10
N GLY A 229 -15.22 -9.91 -17.80
CA GLY A 229 -16.59 -9.78 -17.36
C GLY A 229 -17.47 -11.00 -17.67
N GLY A 230 -18.76 -10.75 -17.87
CA GLY A 230 -19.71 -11.76 -18.35
C GLY A 230 -20.40 -12.58 -17.25
N ARG A 231 -20.45 -12.05 -16.03
CA ARG A 231 -21.25 -12.60 -14.92
C ARG A 231 -22.58 -11.88 -14.78
N THR A 232 -23.54 -12.55 -14.17
CA THR A 232 -24.88 -12.00 -13.95
C THR A 232 -24.98 -11.24 -12.64
N ASP A 233 -25.86 -10.23 -12.58
CA ASP A 233 -26.17 -9.49 -11.35
C ASP A 233 -26.48 -10.42 -10.16
N ALA A 234 -27.17 -11.54 -10.43
CA ALA A 234 -27.55 -12.51 -9.41
C ALA A 234 -26.33 -13.21 -8.77
N GLU A 235 -25.29 -13.49 -9.56
CA GLU A 235 -24.05 -14.13 -9.08
C GLU A 235 -23.20 -13.18 -8.21
N LEU A 236 -23.26 -11.87 -8.47
CA LEU A 236 -22.48 -10.87 -7.72
C LEU A 236 -23.24 -10.26 -6.53
N THR A 237 -24.58 -10.36 -6.50
CA THR A 237 -25.41 -9.68 -5.51
C THR A 237 -25.09 -10.09 -4.07
N GLY A 238 -24.86 -11.37 -3.80
CA GLY A 238 -24.56 -11.84 -2.44
C GLY A 238 -23.21 -11.32 -1.93
N ALA A 239 -22.16 -11.42 -2.76
CA ALA A 239 -20.85 -10.87 -2.45
C ALA A 239 -20.86 -9.34 -2.28
N LEU A 240 -21.63 -8.61 -3.11
CA LEU A 240 -21.81 -7.16 -2.98
C LEU A 240 -22.60 -6.77 -1.72
N ASN A 241 -23.57 -7.57 -1.29
CA ASN A 241 -24.25 -7.36 -0.01
C ASN A 241 -23.31 -7.56 1.19
N SER A 242 -22.39 -8.52 1.08
CA SER A 242 -21.35 -8.76 2.07
C SER A 242 -20.39 -7.56 2.17
N LEU A 243 -19.91 -7.03 1.03
CA LEU A 243 -19.13 -5.78 0.99
C LEU A 243 -19.90 -4.61 1.62
N TRP A 244 -21.18 -4.47 1.30
CA TRP A 244 -22.00 -3.42 1.89
C TRP A 244 -22.08 -3.51 3.42
N THR A 245 -22.15 -4.73 3.95
CA THR A 245 -22.17 -4.97 5.40
C THR A 245 -20.86 -4.51 6.03
N LEU A 246 -19.72 -4.91 5.45
CA LEU A 246 -18.40 -4.43 5.87
C LEU A 246 -18.32 -2.90 5.89
N LEU A 247 -18.72 -2.22 4.81
CA LEU A 247 -18.67 -0.77 4.71
C LEU A 247 -19.60 -0.05 5.70
N THR A 248 -20.74 -0.68 6.02
CA THR A 248 -21.68 -0.16 7.02
C THR A 248 -21.13 -0.30 8.44
N ASP A 249 -20.51 -1.44 8.74
CA ASP A 249 -19.89 -1.70 10.05
C ASP A 249 -18.72 -0.73 10.30
N GLU A 250 -17.89 -0.47 9.28
CA GLU A 250 -16.83 0.55 9.36
C GLU A 250 -17.39 1.95 9.60
N ALA A 251 -18.47 2.31 8.89
CA ALA A 251 -19.09 3.62 9.01
C ALA A 251 -19.73 3.87 10.39
N ALA A 252 -20.20 2.80 11.05
CA ALA A 252 -20.85 2.90 12.35
C ALA A 252 -19.89 3.31 13.48
N SER A 253 -18.60 3.00 13.34
CA SER A 253 -17.57 3.27 14.35
C SER A 253 -16.28 3.78 13.69
N LEU A 254 -16.34 4.99 13.14
CA LEU A 254 -15.25 5.62 12.38
C LEU A 254 -14.60 6.80 13.13
N ALA A 255 -13.31 6.69 13.42
CA ALA A 255 -12.51 7.77 14.01
C ALA A 255 -12.05 8.77 12.95
N GLY A 256 -11.88 10.03 13.38
CA GLY A 256 -11.44 11.12 12.50
C GLY A 256 -12.51 11.59 11.51
N ALA A 257 -13.75 11.10 11.62
CA ALA A 257 -14.84 11.53 10.76
C ALA A 257 -15.14 13.03 10.94
N GLY A 258 -15.39 13.72 9.83
CA GLY A 258 -15.77 15.14 9.84
C GLY A 258 -17.15 15.38 10.47
N GLU A 259 -17.55 16.64 10.63
CA GLU A 259 -18.83 17.03 11.28
C GLU A 259 -20.08 16.38 10.65
N ASN A 260 -20.00 15.97 9.38
CA ASN A 260 -21.08 15.32 8.65
C ASN A 260 -20.99 13.78 8.66
N GLY A 261 -20.04 13.18 9.40
CA GLY A 261 -19.77 11.73 9.37
C GLY A 261 -18.95 11.27 8.16
N ALA A 262 -18.43 12.22 7.37
CA ALA A 262 -17.55 11.93 6.24
C ALA A 262 -16.23 11.31 6.74
N ALA A 263 -15.72 10.32 6.01
CA ALA A 263 -14.43 9.72 6.35
C ALA A 263 -13.30 10.77 6.29
N PRO A 264 -12.27 10.66 7.14
CA PRO A 264 -11.09 11.50 7.01
C PRO A 264 -10.39 11.24 5.67
N ASP A 265 -9.61 12.21 5.20
CA ASP A 265 -8.62 11.95 4.15
C ASP A 265 -7.53 10.99 4.67
N ARG A 266 -6.65 10.53 3.77
CA ARG A 266 -5.60 9.57 4.15
C ARG A 266 -4.69 10.08 5.27
N ALA A 267 -4.34 11.36 5.26
CA ALA A 267 -3.53 11.95 6.31
C ALA A 267 -4.25 11.92 7.66
N GLY A 268 -5.53 12.31 7.69
CA GLY A 268 -6.37 12.28 8.87
C GLY A 268 -6.61 10.86 9.41
N ALA A 269 -6.76 9.87 8.54
CA ALA A 269 -6.87 8.46 8.94
C ALA A 269 -5.58 7.96 9.60
N ARG A 270 -4.42 8.26 8.98
CA ARG A 270 -3.09 7.97 9.56
C ARG A 270 -2.91 8.62 10.93
N GLU A 271 -3.25 9.89 11.05
CA GLU A 271 -3.17 10.63 12.32
C GLU A 271 -4.11 10.06 13.38
N ALA A 272 -5.33 9.67 13.01
CA ALA A 272 -6.29 9.05 13.92
C ALA A 272 -5.75 7.72 14.46
N PHE A 273 -5.17 6.88 13.61
CA PHE A 273 -4.57 5.60 14.03
C PHE A 273 -3.31 5.79 14.87
N ALA A 274 -2.37 6.62 14.42
CA ALA A 274 -1.13 6.93 15.15
C ALA A 274 -1.43 7.51 16.54
N GLY A 275 -2.38 8.44 16.61
CA GLY A 275 -2.88 9.03 17.85
C GLY A 275 -3.70 8.09 18.73
N GLY A 276 -4.01 6.87 18.27
CA GLY A 276 -4.75 5.85 19.02
C GLY A 276 -6.24 6.09 19.14
N LYS A 277 -6.81 6.91 18.27
CA LYS A 277 -8.25 7.17 18.19
C LYS A 277 -9.04 5.99 17.61
N ALA A 278 -8.42 5.21 16.71
CA ALA A 278 -8.97 3.95 16.21
C ALA A 278 -8.12 2.77 16.63
N LEU A 279 -8.75 1.60 16.81
CA LEU A 279 -8.05 0.35 17.06
C LEU A 279 -7.54 -0.29 15.77
N PHE A 280 -8.32 -0.16 14.69
CA PHE A 280 -8.05 -0.74 13.38
C PHE A 280 -7.95 0.35 12.31
N TYR A 281 -6.91 0.32 11.48
CA TYR A 281 -6.76 1.18 10.31
C TYR A 281 -6.80 0.33 9.04
N ARG A 282 -7.85 0.50 8.22
CA ARG A 282 -7.90 -0.22 6.93
C ARG A 282 -6.96 0.41 5.92
N ALA A 283 -5.91 -0.32 5.57
CA ALA A 283 -4.81 0.18 4.77
C ALA A 283 -3.92 -0.95 4.24
N SER A 284 -3.02 -0.59 3.32
CA SER A 284 -1.86 -1.43 2.98
C SER A 284 -0.89 -1.50 4.16
N ALA A 285 -0.23 -2.64 4.38
CA ALA A 285 0.79 -2.82 5.41
C ALA A 285 1.98 -1.84 5.28
N SER A 286 2.23 -1.31 4.08
CA SER A 286 3.19 -0.23 3.85
C SER A 286 2.89 1.04 4.66
N GLU A 287 1.62 1.28 5.01
CA GLU A 287 1.18 2.46 5.76
C GLU A 287 1.58 2.39 7.24
N ALA A 288 1.86 1.21 7.79
CA ALA A 288 2.17 1.02 9.20
C ALA A 288 3.36 1.88 9.65
N ALA A 289 4.43 1.91 8.85
CA ALA A 289 5.63 2.70 9.15
C ALA A 289 5.34 4.22 9.17
N LEU A 290 4.39 4.69 8.34
CA LEU A 290 3.98 6.09 8.30
C LEU A 290 3.16 6.51 9.53
N THR A 291 2.60 5.53 10.24
CA THR A 291 1.90 5.75 11.51
C THR A 291 2.83 5.63 12.73
N GLY A 292 4.12 5.37 12.51
CA GLY A 292 5.12 5.19 13.55
C GLY A 292 5.16 3.78 14.14
N LEU A 293 4.43 2.82 13.56
CA LEU A 293 4.40 1.44 14.02
C LEU A 293 5.55 0.64 13.38
N ALA A 294 6.30 -0.10 14.20
CA ALA A 294 7.33 -1.01 13.71
C ALA A 294 6.71 -2.27 13.10
N ALA A 295 7.43 -2.94 12.21
CA ALA A 295 6.93 -4.13 11.52
C ALA A 295 6.59 -5.28 12.50
N GLU A 296 7.40 -5.45 13.56
CA GLU A 296 7.17 -6.46 14.61
C GLU A 296 5.92 -6.20 15.47
N ASP A 297 5.54 -4.93 15.61
CA ASP A 297 4.41 -4.47 16.41
C ASP A 297 3.13 -4.36 15.58
N THR A 298 3.24 -4.47 14.25
CA THR A 298 2.11 -4.41 13.32
C THR A 298 1.41 -5.76 13.24
N VAL A 299 0.10 -5.76 13.49
CA VAL A 299 -0.80 -6.87 13.17
C VAL A 299 -1.62 -6.47 11.95
N VAL A 300 -1.62 -7.31 10.91
CA VAL A 300 -2.47 -7.13 9.73
C VAL A 300 -3.57 -8.19 9.74
N VAL A 301 -4.81 -7.74 9.75
CA VAL A 301 -6.01 -8.57 9.83
C VAL A 301 -6.67 -8.62 8.46
N PRO A 302 -6.99 -9.81 7.92
CA PRO A 302 -7.76 -9.90 6.68
C PRO A 302 -9.11 -9.20 6.80
N LEU A 303 -9.57 -8.62 5.69
CA LEU A 303 -10.93 -8.15 5.59
C LEU A 303 -11.91 -9.32 5.81
N LYS A 304 -13.03 -9.05 6.47
CA LYS A 304 -13.98 -10.07 6.91
C LYS A 304 -15.30 -9.89 6.17
N PHE A 305 -15.58 -10.84 5.28
CA PHE A 305 -16.78 -10.84 4.44
C PHE A 305 -17.74 -11.93 4.90
N THR A 306 -19.04 -11.64 4.86
CA THR A 306 -20.13 -12.53 5.28
C THR A 306 -20.72 -13.38 4.15
N PHE A 307 -20.08 -13.46 2.98
CA PHE A 307 -20.53 -14.33 1.88
C PHE A 307 -20.22 -15.80 2.21
N ASP A 308 -20.96 -16.73 1.60
CA ASP A 308 -20.81 -18.16 1.84
C ASP A 308 -20.66 -18.98 0.54
N ASP A 309 -20.66 -20.30 0.63
CA ASP A 309 -20.48 -21.20 -0.51
C ASP A 309 -21.51 -20.98 -1.64
N THR A 310 -22.68 -20.41 -1.33
CA THR A 310 -23.72 -20.12 -2.33
C THR A 310 -23.40 -18.94 -3.23
N ASP A 311 -22.50 -18.06 -2.77
CA ASP A 311 -22.02 -16.88 -3.52
C ASP A 311 -20.81 -17.21 -4.40
N LEU A 312 -20.27 -18.44 -4.30
CA LEU A 312 -19.09 -18.87 -5.04
C LEU A 312 -19.46 -19.39 -6.44
N HIS A 313 -19.07 -18.63 -7.44
CA HIS A 313 -19.24 -18.90 -8.87
C HIS A 313 -17.91 -18.91 -9.65
N GLY A 314 -16.85 -18.42 -9.01
CA GLY A 314 -15.46 -18.58 -9.40
C GLY A 314 -14.92 -19.91 -8.92
N GLY A 315 -13.59 -20.05 -8.90
CA GLY A 315 -12.98 -21.28 -8.39
C GLY A 315 -12.13 -21.09 -7.12
N PHE A 316 -12.14 -19.91 -6.51
CA PHE A 316 -11.55 -19.73 -5.17
C PHE A 316 -12.46 -20.35 -4.12
N SER A 317 -11.86 -20.91 -3.08
CA SER A 317 -12.56 -21.36 -1.88
C SER A 317 -12.78 -20.22 -0.88
N LEU A 318 -13.72 -20.38 0.06
CA LEU A 318 -13.92 -19.42 1.16
C LEU A 318 -12.64 -19.17 1.97
N GLU A 319 -11.81 -20.21 2.17
CA GLU A 319 -10.52 -20.08 2.86
C GLU A 319 -9.58 -19.16 2.10
N GLU A 320 -9.47 -19.32 0.77
CA GLU A 320 -8.61 -18.49 -0.07
C GLU A 320 -9.10 -17.04 -0.10
N LEU A 321 -10.41 -16.81 -0.16
CA LEU A 321 -11.01 -15.47 -0.14
C LEU A 321 -10.92 -14.77 1.23
N SER A 322 -10.69 -15.54 2.30
CA SER A 322 -10.50 -15.02 3.66
C SER A 322 -9.05 -14.64 3.97
N ARG A 323 -8.12 -14.84 3.03
CA ARG A 323 -6.71 -14.45 3.18
C ARG A 323 -6.55 -12.94 2.96
N LEU A 324 -5.38 -12.43 3.35
CA LEU A 324 -5.02 -11.05 3.05
C LEU A 324 -5.04 -10.82 1.54
N VAL A 325 -5.55 -9.67 1.13
CA VAL A 325 -5.42 -9.22 -0.26
C VAL A 325 -3.99 -8.75 -0.45
N VAL A 326 -3.35 -9.20 -1.51
CA VAL A 326 -2.04 -8.73 -1.93
C VAL A 326 -2.26 -7.69 -3.00
N SER A 327 -2.22 -6.42 -2.60
CA SER A 327 -2.31 -5.31 -3.54
C SER A 327 -0.95 -5.13 -4.23
N SER A 328 -1.00 -4.79 -5.52
CA SER A 328 0.21 -4.29 -6.19
C SER A 328 0.70 -3.05 -5.46
N GLY A 329 2.02 -2.88 -5.32
CA GLY A 329 2.59 -1.61 -4.84
C GLY A 329 2.41 -0.47 -5.85
N GLY A 330 1.81 -0.75 -7.01
CA GLY A 330 1.71 0.13 -8.15
C GLY A 330 2.94 0.04 -9.04
N TRP A 331 3.19 1.12 -9.76
CA TRP A 331 4.25 1.26 -10.73
C TRP A 331 4.98 2.57 -10.50
N VAL A 332 6.30 2.53 -10.61
CA VAL A 332 7.14 3.74 -10.65
C VAL A 332 7.62 3.98 -12.07
N CYS A 333 7.53 5.21 -12.54
CA CYS A 333 7.98 5.60 -13.86
C CYS A 333 8.67 6.96 -13.89
N ILE A 334 9.27 7.24 -15.04
CA ILE A 334 9.82 8.55 -15.38
C ILE A 334 8.86 9.18 -16.40
N PRO A 335 8.16 10.27 -16.05
CA PRO A 335 7.24 10.94 -16.97
C PRO A 335 7.93 11.35 -18.28
N ALA A 336 7.21 11.27 -19.39
CA ALA A 336 7.77 11.59 -20.71
C ALA A 336 8.31 13.02 -20.82
N GLY A 337 7.72 13.94 -20.04
CA GLY A 337 8.07 15.36 -19.95
C GLY A 337 9.23 15.71 -19.01
N ALA A 338 9.81 14.74 -18.28
CA ALA A 338 10.89 15.02 -17.33
C ALA A 338 12.09 15.72 -18.01
N GLU A 339 12.76 16.65 -17.34
CA GLU A 339 13.97 17.32 -17.86
C GLU A 339 15.20 16.38 -17.82
N GLU A 340 16.20 16.58 -18.67
CA GLU A 340 17.33 15.63 -18.81
C GLU A 340 18.14 15.43 -17.51
N SER A 341 18.37 16.51 -16.75
CA SER A 341 19.03 16.44 -15.44
C SER A 341 18.19 15.66 -14.41
N GLN A 342 16.88 15.89 -14.42
CA GLN A 342 15.90 15.21 -13.57
C GLN A 342 15.77 13.72 -13.92
N ARG A 343 15.78 13.37 -15.22
CA ARG A 343 15.78 11.97 -15.70
C ARG A 343 17.00 11.20 -15.20
N THR A 344 18.16 11.85 -15.19
CA THR A 344 19.40 11.21 -14.72
C THR A 344 19.29 10.87 -13.25
N GLU A 345 18.75 11.78 -12.44
CA GLU A 345 18.53 11.56 -11.01
C GLU A 345 17.46 10.49 -10.76
N ALA A 346 16.35 10.51 -11.51
CA ALA A 346 15.30 9.49 -11.41
C ALA A 346 15.82 8.10 -11.77
N CYS A 347 16.61 7.96 -12.84
CA CYS A 347 17.31 6.72 -13.16
C CYS A 347 18.25 6.28 -12.04
N ALA A 348 18.99 7.20 -11.43
CA ALA A 348 19.88 6.88 -10.31
C ALA A 348 19.11 6.39 -9.08
N PHE A 349 17.96 6.98 -8.78
CA PHE A 349 17.05 6.51 -7.73
C PHE A 349 16.52 5.11 -8.04
N LEU A 350 16.01 4.85 -9.26
CA LEU A 350 15.52 3.52 -9.65
C LEU A 350 16.61 2.46 -9.55
N LEU A 351 17.83 2.78 -10.00
CA LEU A 351 18.99 1.89 -9.85
C LEU A 351 19.28 1.61 -8.37
N TRP A 352 19.27 2.63 -7.51
CA TRP A 352 19.45 2.42 -6.08
C TRP A 352 18.33 1.57 -5.49
N LEU A 353 17.07 1.85 -5.82
CA LEU A 353 15.90 1.15 -5.28
C LEU A 353 15.94 -0.35 -5.59
N TYR A 354 16.22 -0.72 -6.85
CA TYR A 354 16.17 -2.12 -7.28
C TYR A 354 17.52 -2.86 -7.20
N ALA A 355 18.65 -2.14 -7.25
CA ALA A 355 19.98 -2.75 -7.29
C ALA A 355 20.79 -2.62 -5.99
N SER A 356 20.44 -1.71 -5.07
CA SER A 356 21.09 -1.67 -3.75
C SER A 356 20.51 -2.71 -2.79
N GLU A 357 21.26 -3.08 -1.76
CA GLU A 357 20.76 -3.96 -0.69
C GLU A 357 19.65 -3.27 0.11
N THR A 358 19.89 -2.02 0.53
CA THR A 358 18.92 -1.18 1.25
C THR A 358 17.62 -1.05 0.48
N GLY A 359 17.69 -0.66 -0.80
CA GLY A 359 16.52 -0.51 -1.66
C GLY A 359 15.73 -1.80 -1.81
N ARG A 360 16.40 -2.94 -2.07
CA ARG A 360 15.71 -4.24 -2.16
C ARG A 360 15.07 -4.69 -0.86
N GLN A 361 15.65 -4.35 0.29
CA GLN A 361 15.04 -4.65 1.59
C GLN A 361 13.75 -3.84 1.79
N LEU A 362 13.73 -2.57 1.38
CA LEU A 362 12.52 -1.73 1.40
C LEU A 362 11.43 -2.26 0.46
N MET A 363 11.84 -2.84 -0.67
CA MET A 363 10.95 -3.53 -1.60
C MET A 363 10.51 -4.93 -1.12
N GLY A 364 10.56 -5.20 0.18
CA GLY A 364 10.02 -6.44 0.77
C GLY A 364 10.89 -7.69 0.64
N GLY A 365 12.19 -7.56 0.29
CA GLY A 365 13.20 -8.62 0.47
C GLY A 365 12.83 -10.03 -0.04
N SER A 366 12.97 -10.29 -1.33
CA SER A 366 12.92 -11.64 -1.99
C SER A 366 11.65 -12.50 -1.87
N GLU A 367 10.77 -12.28 -0.89
CA GLU A 367 9.53 -13.04 -0.72
C GLU A 367 8.34 -12.16 -1.14
N THR A 368 7.75 -12.48 -2.29
CA THR A 368 6.45 -11.93 -2.68
C THR A 368 5.41 -12.26 -1.60
N PRO A 369 4.65 -11.29 -1.08
CA PRO A 369 3.62 -11.58 -0.10
C PRO A 369 2.62 -12.60 -0.66
N GLU A 370 2.32 -13.62 0.12
CA GLU A 370 1.33 -14.64 -0.22
C GLU A 370 -0.06 -14.22 0.24
N GLY A 371 -1.08 -14.38 -0.61
CA GLY A 371 -2.46 -14.05 -0.30
C GLY A 371 -3.35 -14.08 -1.52
N LEU A 372 -4.56 -13.53 -1.37
CA LEU A 372 -5.49 -13.36 -2.48
C LEU A 372 -4.95 -12.25 -3.40
N PRO A 373 -4.72 -12.50 -4.70
CA PRO A 373 -4.28 -11.43 -5.60
C PRO A 373 -5.36 -10.35 -5.68
N ASP A 374 -4.93 -9.09 -5.79
CA ASP A 374 -5.84 -8.00 -6.08
C ASP A 374 -6.39 -8.10 -7.51
N LEU A 375 -7.55 -8.74 -7.65
CA LEU A 375 -8.21 -8.95 -8.93
C LEU A 375 -8.73 -7.66 -9.56
N SER A 376 -8.87 -6.59 -8.78
CA SER A 376 -9.33 -5.30 -9.29
C SER A 376 -8.26 -4.58 -10.11
N ALA A 377 -6.99 -4.95 -9.95
CA ALA A 377 -5.87 -4.27 -10.59
C ALA A 377 -5.87 -4.34 -12.12
N ALA A 378 -6.65 -5.25 -12.72
CA ALA A 378 -6.83 -5.34 -14.17
C ALA A 378 -8.13 -4.70 -14.68
N LEU A 379 -8.98 -4.16 -13.80
CA LEU A 379 -10.15 -3.38 -14.22
C LEU A 379 -9.70 -2.09 -14.90
N SER A 380 -10.51 -1.59 -15.83
CA SER A 380 -10.17 -0.34 -16.52
C SER A 380 -10.24 0.85 -15.56
N ALA A 381 -9.50 1.91 -15.88
CA ALA A 381 -9.53 3.15 -15.11
C ALA A 381 -10.96 3.71 -15.04
N GLU A 382 -11.72 3.62 -16.13
CA GLU A 382 -13.12 4.06 -16.19
C GLU A 382 -14.04 3.24 -15.26
N THR A 383 -13.82 1.92 -15.16
CA THR A 383 -14.58 1.08 -14.22
C THR A 383 -14.27 1.47 -12.78
N LEU A 384 -12.99 1.67 -12.44
CA LEU A 384 -12.59 2.08 -11.10
C LEU A 384 -13.13 3.48 -10.76
N GLU A 385 -13.00 4.45 -11.66
CA GLU A 385 -13.56 5.80 -11.50
C GLU A 385 -15.09 5.78 -11.32
N ALA A 386 -15.81 4.91 -12.04
CA ALA A 386 -17.27 4.79 -11.88
C ALA A 386 -17.66 4.22 -10.51
N ILE A 387 -16.88 3.25 -10.01
CA ILE A 387 -17.10 2.67 -8.68
C ILE A 387 -16.77 3.71 -7.59
N ASP A 388 -15.65 4.43 -7.74
CA ASP A 388 -15.24 5.49 -6.82
C ASP A 388 -16.28 6.61 -6.80
N ALA A 389 -16.77 7.07 -7.96
CA ALA A 389 -17.82 8.09 -8.05
C ALA A 389 -19.12 7.65 -7.35
N ALA A 390 -19.53 6.38 -7.50
CA ALA A 390 -20.68 5.84 -6.79
C ALA A 390 -20.43 5.76 -5.27
N GLY A 391 -19.19 5.50 -4.87
CA GLY A 391 -18.75 5.54 -3.49
C GLY A 391 -18.78 6.95 -2.88
N ASP A 392 -18.29 7.94 -3.62
CA ASP A 392 -18.26 9.35 -3.20
C ASP A 392 -19.68 9.91 -2.96
N GLU A 393 -20.63 9.57 -3.83
CA GLU A 393 -22.04 9.93 -3.63
C GLU A 393 -22.59 9.38 -2.31
N LEU A 394 -22.15 8.18 -1.90
CA LEU A 394 -22.53 7.60 -0.62
C LEU A 394 -21.76 8.19 0.56
N ALA A 395 -20.49 8.50 0.37
CA ALA A 395 -19.65 9.13 1.40
C ALA A 395 -20.18 10.52 1.79
N ALA A 396 -20.89 11.19 0.87
CA ALA A 396 -21.61 12.44 1.15
C ALA A 396 -22.86 12.25 2.03
N LEU A 397 -23.34 11.03 2.25
CA LEU A 397 -24.50 10.75 3.09
C LEU A 397 -24.09 10.64 4.56
N THR A 398 -24.81 11.36 5.41
CA THR A 398 -24.67 11.26 6.88
C THR A 398 -24.91 9.85 7.44
N GLN A 399 -25.66 9.01 6.72
CA GLN A 399 -25.94 7.62 7.08
C GLN A 399 -26.12 6.76 5.83
N PHE A 400 -25.64 5.52 5.89
CA PHE A 400 -25.84 4.53 4.86
C PHE A 400 -27.28 3.98 4.91
N THR A 401 -27.99 4.04 3.78
CA THR A 401 -29.41 3.65 3.68
C THR A 401 -29.59 2.46 2.75
N THR A 402 -30.72 1.77 2.85
CA THR A 402 -31.10 0.71 1.90
C THR A 402 -31.19 1.22 0.46
N ALA A 403 -31.57 2.50 0.28
CA ALA A 403 -31.58 3.14 -1.03
C ALA A 403 -30.15 3.37 -1.55
N GLY A 404 -29.25 3.86 -0.68
CA GLY A 404 -27.82 4.00 -0.99
C GLY A 404 -27.18 2.67 -1.38
N ARG A 405 -27.46 1.59 -0.63
CA ARG A 405 -27.03 0.23 -0.98
C ARG A 405 -27.43 -0.14 -2.41
N ARG A 406 -28.72 0.01 -2.75
CA ARG A 406 -29.23 -0.33 -4.08
C ARG A 406 -28.58 0.49 -5.18
N ALA A 407 -28.35 1.78 -4.93
CA ALA A 407 -27.68 2.67 -5.88
C ALA A 407 -26.24 2.22 -6.13
N PHE A 408 -25.47 1.98 -5.06
CA PHE A 408 -24.08 1.53 -5.16
C PHE A 408 -23.95 0.16 -5.81
N THR A 409 -24.69 -0.84 -5.31
CA THR A 409 -24.69 -2.17 -5.93
C THR A 409 -25.06 -2.09 -7.41
N GLY A 410 -26.06 -1.28 -7.78
CA GLY A 410 -26.44 -1.07 -9.17
C GLY A 410 -25.35 -0.40 -10.01
N ALA A 411 -24.65 0.59 -9.45
CA ALA A 411 -23.55 1.28 -10.12
C ALA A 411 -22.34 0.36 -10.33
N VAL A 412 -21.95 -0.40 -9.29
CA VAL A 412 -20.87 -1.39 -9.39
C VAL A 412 -21.20 -2.45 -10.43
N LEU A 413 -22.42 -3.01 -10.41
CA LEU A 413 -22.86 -3.99 -11.41
C LEU A 413 -22.87 -3.42 -12.83
N ALA A 414 -23.22 -2.15 -13.00
CA ALA A 414 -23.20 -1.50 -14.31
C ALA A 414 -21.79 -1.15 -14.80
N ALA A 415 -20.84 -0.95 -13.88
CA ALA A 415 -19.43 -0.63 -14.19
C ALA A 415 -18.58 -1.88 -14.46
N LEU A 416 -18.94 -3.02 -13.85
CA LEU A 416 -18.29 -4.29 -14.11
C LEU A 416 -18.65 -4.83 -15.52
N PRO A 417 -17.67 -5.40 -16.24
CA PRO A 417 -17.82 -5.80 -17.64
C PRO A 417 -18.73 -7.01 -17.92
#